data_AF-A0A971TZ46-F1
#
_entry.id   AF-A0A971TZ46-F1
#
_cell.length_a   1.000
_cell.length_b   1.000
_cell.length_c   1.000
_cell.angle_alpha   90.00
_cell.angle_beta   90.00
_cell.angle_gamma   90.00
#
_symmetry.space_group_name_H-M   'P 1'
#
loop_
_entity.id
_entity.type
_entity.pdbx_description
1 polymer ?
#
loop_
_entity_poly.entity_id
_entity_poly.type
_entity_poly.pdbx_seq_one_letter_code
_entity_poly.pdbx_strand_id
1 'polypeptide(L)'
;MYGLINVGFGNVIIGDRVIAIVNPESAPLKRLKEVAKDEGKLIDATYGRKTRAIVITDSNHIILSAIQPETIASRFMQTFSDIEKLLEEIRESGQSFEE
;
A
#
# COMPACT_ATOMS: atom_id res chain seq x y z
N MET A 1 -5.46 -10.47 4.29
CA MET A 1 -4.99 -10.29 2.90
C MET A 1 -5.39 -8.89 2.48
N TYR A 2 -4.51 -8.09 1.86
CA TYR A 2 -4.80 -6.69 1.48
C TYR A 2 -4.97 -6.51 -0.05
N GLY A 3 -4.71 -7.54 -0.85
CA GLY A 3 -4.98 -7.50 -2.29
C GLY A 3 -4.18 -6.41 -3.02
N LEU A 4 -4.78 -5.76 -4.01
CA LEU A 4 -4.17 -4.66 -4.76
C LEU A 4 -4.58 -3.30 -4.18
N ILE A 5 -3.60 -2.48 -3.80
CA ILE A 5 -3.84 -1.14 -3.26
C ILE A 5 -3.37 -0.08 -4.25
N ASN A 6 -4.27 0.84 -4.60
CA ASN A 6 -3.92 2.00 -5.42
C ASN A 6 -3.00 2.95 -4.64
N VAL A 7 -1.88 3.36 -5.27
CA VAL A 7 -0.92 4.34 -4.72
C VAL A 7 -0.85 5.62 -5.55
N GLY A 8 -1.83 5.85 -6.42
CA GLY A 8 -1.99 7.09 -7.20
C GLY A 8 -1.80 6.88 -8.71
N PHE A 9 -2.53 7.68 -9.51
CA PHE A 9 -2.41 7.73 -10.98
C PHE A 9 -2.52 6.37 -11.68
N GLY A 10 -3.40 5.50 -11.17
CA GLY A 10 -3.57 4.15 -11.72
C GLY A 10 -2.49 3.14 -11.31
N ASN A 11 -1.46 3.56 -10.57
CA ASN A 11 -0.48 2.64 -10.01
C ASN A 11 -1.10 1.84 -8.85
N VAL A 12 -0.86 0.54 -8.86
CA VAL A 12 -1.30 -0.40 -7.83
C VAL A 12 -0.12 -1.21 -7.32
N ILE A 13 -0.18 -1.60 -6.05
CA ILE A 13 0.83 -2.44 -5.40
C ILE A 13 0.16 -3.63 -4.73
N ILE A 14 0.91 -4.71 -4.50
CA ILE A 14 0.44 -5.83 -3.69
C ILE A 14 0.50 -5.40 -2.22
N GLY A 15 -0.65 -5.15 -1.61
CA GLY A 15 -0.76 -4.69 -0.22
C GLY A 15 -0.15 -5.67 0.77
N ASP A 16 -0.27 -6.97 0.51
CA ASP A 16 0.29 -8.04 1.37
C ASP A 16 1.82 -8.03 1.48
N ARG A 17 2.51 -7.29 0.61
CA ARG A 17 3.97 -7.17 0.59
C ARG A 17 4.47 -5.87 1.23
N VAL A 18 3.57 -5.02 1.72
CA VAL A 18 3.90 -3.73 2.33
C VAL A 18 4.25 -3.90 3.80
N ILE A 19 5.41 -3.37 4.18
CA ILE A 19 5.91 -3.34 5.55
C ILE A 19 5.61 -1.99 6.21
N ALA A 20 5.73 -0.89 5.46
CA ALA A 20 5.49 0.44 6.00
C ALA A 20 5.06 1.45 4.93
N ILE A 21 4.30 2.46 5.37
CA ILE A 21 3.94 3.65 4.59
C ILE A 21 4.38 4.86 5.42
N VAL A 22 5.29 5.67 4.89
CA VAL A 22 5.93 6.75 5.66
C VAL A 22 6.00 8.07 4.88
N ASN A 23 6.09 9.19 5.59
CA ASN A 23 6.29 10.51 5.02
C ASN A 23 7.77 10.71 4.63
N PRO A 24 8.10 11.22 3.41
CA PRO A 24 9.47 11.34 2.90
C PRO A 24 10.34 12.46 3.50
N GLU A 25 9.86 13.22 4.48
CA GLU A 25 10.50 14.48 4.89
C GLU A 25 11.85 14.32 5.61
N SER A 26 12.07 13.20 6.31
CA SER A 26 13.26 13.01 7.13
C SER A 26 14.53 12.75 6.30
N ALA A 27 15.68 13.19 6.80
CA ALA A 27 16.98 12.95 6.14
C ALA A 27 17.28 11.45 5.92
N PRO A 28 16.99 10.53 6.86
CA PRO A 28 17.14 9.10 6.63
C PRO A 28 16.29 8.57 5.45
N LEU A 29 15.05 9.05 5.29
CA LEU A 29 14.18 8.59 4.21
C LEU A 29 14.59 9.13 2.84
N LYS A 30 15.14 10.35 2.79
CA LYS A 30 15.80 10.85 1.58
C LYS A 30 16.97 9.95 1.18
N ARG A 31 17.80 9.52 2.14
CA ARG A 31 18.90 8.57 1.88
C ARG A 31 18.37 7.21 1.43
N LEU A 32 17.31 6.69 2.05
CA LEU A 32 16.69 5.41 1.66
C LEU A 32 16.27 5.41 0.19
N LYS A 33 15.69 6.51 -0.30
CA LYS A 33 15.33 6.67 -1.70
C LYS A 33 16.55 6.61 -2.63
N GLU A 34 17.64 7.29 -2.29
CA GLU A 34 18.87 7.25 -3.10
C GLU A 34 19.49 5.85 -3.10
N VAL A 35 19.57 5.17 -1.94
CA VAL A 35 20.06 3.78 -1.85
C VAL A 35 19.22 2.84 -2.72
N ALA A 36 17.89 2.92 -2.64
CA ALA A 36 17.03 2.08 -3.47
C ALA A 36 17.19 2.39 -4.97
N LYS A 37 17.50 3.63 -5.33
CA LYS A 37 17.78 4.02 -6.72
C LYS A 37 19.09 3.39 -7.21
N ASP A 38 20.14 3.48 -6.41
CA ASP A 38 21.45 2.90 -6.72
C ASP A 38 21.40 1.37 -6.82
N GLU A 39 20.54 0.73 -6.03
CA GLU A 39 20.28 -0.71 -6.08
C GLU A 39 19.30 -1.14 -7.19
N GLY A 40 18.72 -0.21 -7.96
CA GLY A 40 17.72 -0.52 -8.98
C GLY A 40 16.36 -0.99 -8.44
N LYS A 41 16.06 -0.71 -7.16
CA LYS A 41 14.84 -1.10 -6.44
C LYS A 41 13.86 0.05 -6.21
N LEU A 42 14.17 1.24 -6.72
CA LEU A 42 13.28 2.39 -6.64
C LEU A 42 12.22 2.32 -7.74
N ILE A 43 10.95 2.39 -7.35
CA ILE A 43 9.82 2.52 -8.27
C ILE A 43 9.21 3.91 -8.06
N ASP A 44 9.27 4.76 -9.08
CA ASP A 44 8.67 6.10 -9.03
C ASP A 44 7.24 6.09 -9.58
N ALA A 45 6.26 6.08 -8.67
CA ALA A 45 4.82 6.17 -8.98
C ALA A 45 4.27 7.61 -8.81
N THR A 46 5.13 8.63 -8.76
CA THR A 46 4.71 10.03 -8.55
C THR A 46 4.25 10.74 -9.83
N TYR A 47 4.67 10.24 -11.01
CA TYR A 47 4.50 10.92 -12.30
C TYR A 47 5.03 12.37 -12.28
N GLY A 48 6.23 12.57 -11.73
CA GLY A 48 6.89 13.88 -11.68
C GLY A 48 6.30 14.87 -10.67
N ARG A 49 5.33 14.44 -9.86
CA ARG A 49 4.76 15.26 -8.77
C ARG A 49 5.61 15.13 -7.51
N LYS A 50 5.41 16.07 -6.57
CA LYS A 50 6.05 16.00 -5.24
C LYS A 50 5.77 14.65 -4.59
N THR A 51 6.82 13.92 -4.21
CA THR A 51 6.71 12.73 -3.36
C THR A 51 6.07 13.13 -2.04
N ARG A 52 4.94 12.49 -1.71
CA ARG A 52 4.22 12.69 -0.44
C ARG A 52 4.27 11.46 0.45
N ALA A 53 4.49 10.28 -0.11
CA ALA A 53 4.66 9.04 0.64
C ALA A 53 5.77 8.17 0.05
N ILE A 54 6.36 7.36 0.92
CA ILE A 54 7.24 6.25 0.58
C ILE A 54 6.57 4.98 1.10
N VAL A 55 6.41 3.99 0.23
CA VAL A 55 5.97 2.64 0.60
C VAL A 55 7.17 1.71 0.58
N ILE A 56 7.36 0.99 1.67
CA ILE A 56 8.45 0.03 1.87
C ILE A 56 7.86 -1.38 1.77
N THR A 57 8.46 -2.21 0.92
CA THR A 57 8.04 -3.61 0.74
C THR A 57 9.03 -4.58 1.37
N ASP A 58 8.59 -5.82 1.60
CA ASP A 58 9.41 -6.91 2.14
C ASP A 58 10.60 -7.32 1.25
N SER A 59 10.54 -6.98 -0.03
CA SER A 59 11.60 -7.20 -1.03
C SER A 59 12.60 -6.05 -1.11
N ASN A 60 12.51 -5.09 -0.17
CA ASN A 60 13.27 -3.85 -0.14
C ASN A 60 13.04 -2.92 -1.35
N HIS A 61 12.00 -3.16 -2.16
CA HIS A 61 11.55 -2.15 -3.13
C HIS A 61 10.95 -0.96 -2.40
N ILE A 62 11.34 0.22 -2.86
CA ILE A 62 10.89 1.51 -2.35
C ILE A 62 10.02 2.14 -3.42
N ILE A 63 8.76 2.39 -3.09
CA ILE A 63 7.77 2.91 -4.03
C ILE A 63 7.43 4.35 -3.62
N LEU A 64 7.68 5.30 -4.51
CA LEU A 64 7.39 6.71 -4.28
C LEU A 64 5.97 7.03 -4.75
N SER A 65 5.19 7.69 -3.90
CA SER A 65 3.84 8.12 -4.26
C SER A 65 3.65 9.62 -4.05
N ALA A 66 2.86 10.24 -4.92
CA ALA A 66 2.40 11.61 -4.71
C ALA A 66 1.10 11.69 -3.87
N ILE A 67 0.56 10.54 -3.46
CA ILE A 67 -0.58 10.43 -2.55
C ILE A 67 -0.07 10.51 -1.11
N GLN A 68 -0.86 11.11 -0.23
CA GLN A 68 -0.52 11.23 1.18
C GLN A 68 -0.51 9.86 1.88
N PRO A 69 0.41 9.62 2.82
CA PRO A 69 0.53 8.33 3.49
C PRO A 69 -0.77 7.93 4.21
N GLU A 70 -1.48 8.89 4.81
CA GLU A 70 -2.77 8.69 5.49
C GLU A 70 -3.85 8.19 4.52
N THR A 71 -3.88 8.73 3.29
CA THR A 71 -4.82 8.27 2.26
C THR A 71 -4.52 6.85 1.81
N ILE A 72 -3.24 6.49 1.68
CA ILE A 72 -2.85 5.11 1.33
C ILE A 72 -3.23 4.18 2.49
N ALA A 73 -2.90 4.54 3.73
CA ALA A 73 -3.25 3.76 4.92
C ALA A 73 -4.77 3.54 5.05
N SER A 74 -5.58 4.57 4.77
CA SER A 74 -7.04 4.45 4.77
C SER A 74 -7.54 3.42 3.75
N ARG A 75 -6.91 3.31 2.57
CA ARG A 75 -7.26 2.28 1.57
C ARG A 75 -6.97 0.87 2.07
N PHE A 76 -5.87 0.68 2.80
CA PHE A 76 -5.57 -0.61 3.46
C PHE A 76 -6.65 -0.98 4.48
N MET A 77 -7.05 -0.02 5.32
CA MET A 77 -8.11 -0.23 6.31
C MET A 77 -9.45 -0.55 5.64
N GLN A 78 -9.77 0.13 4.53
CA GLN A 78 -10.97 -0.14 3.76
C GLN A 78 -10.97 -1.56 3.21
N THR A 79 -9.88 -2.01 2.57
CA THR A 79 -9.79 -3.39 2.06
C THR A 79 -9.94 -4.43 3.16
N PHE A 80 -9.39 -4.15 4.35
CA PHE A 80 -9.59 -5.04 5.49
C PHE A 80 -11.07 -5.13 5.91
N SER A 81 -11.75 -3.99 6.05
CA SER A 81 -13.18 -3.96 6.38
C SER A 81 -14.06 -4.61 5.32
N ASP A 82 -13.74 -4.43 4.03
CA ASP A 82 -14.49 -5.04 2.94
C ASP A 82 -14.35 -6.57 2.96
N ILE A 83 -13.17 -7.08 3.31
CA ILE A 83 -12.94 -8.52 3.48
C ILE A 83 -13.69 -9.05 4.70
N GLU A 84 -13.70 -8.34 5.83
CA GLU A 84 -14.46 -8.74 7.02
C GLU A 84 -15.95 -8.87 6.71
N LYS A 85 -16.54 -7.88 6.03
CA LYS A 85 -17.95 -7.92 5.62
C LYS A 85 -18.25 -9.10 4.71
N LEU A 86 -17.40 -9.34 3.71
CA LEU A 86 -17.57 -10.49 2.81
C LEU A 86 -17.53 -11.82 3.58
N LEU A 87 -16.67 -11.93 4.59
CA LEU A 87 -16.59 -13.13 5.43
C LEU A 87 -17.83 -13.30 6.32
N GLU A 88 -18.42 -12.21 6.81
CA GLU A 88 -19.68 -12.25 7.56
C GLU A 88 -20.84 -12.71 6.68
N GLU A 89 -20.99 -12.14 5.48
CA GLU A 89 -22.01 -12.53 4.50
C GLU A 89 -21.92 -14.02 4.13
N ILE A 90 -20.70 -14.54 3.96
CA ILE A 90 -20.47 -15.98 3.69
C ILE A 90 -20.89 -16.84 4.88
N ARG A 91 -20.65 -16.40 6.12
CA ARG A 91 -21.04 -17.15 7.33
C ARG A 91 -22.56 -17.17 7.50
N GLU A 92 -23.23 -16.04 7.30
CA GLU A 92 -24.68 -15.92 7.40
C GLU A 92 -25.39 -16.73 6.29
N SER A 93 -24.87 -16.69 5.06
CA SER A 93 -25.38 -17.52 3.96
C SER A 93 -25.05 -19.01 4.09
N GLY A 94 -24.01 -19.38 4.83
CA GLY A 94 -23.71 -20.78 5.14
C GLY A 94 -24.64 -21.40 6.19
N GLN A 95 -25.23 -20.59 7.08
CA GLN A 95 -26.18 -21.05 8.11
C GLN A 95 -27.59 -21.33 7.57
N SER A 96 -27.94 -20.83 6.38
CA SER A 96 -29.27 -21.03 5.78
C SER A 96 -29.45 -22.35 5.02
N PHE A 97 -28.43 -23.21 4.96
CA PHE A 97 -28.48 -24.53 4.31
C PHE A 97 -28.62 -25.71 5.28
N GLU A 98 -28.60 -25.49 6.60
CA GLU A 98 -28.77 -26.54 7.63
C GLU A 98 -30.18 -26.57 8.26
N GLU A 99 -31.16 -25.81 7.74
CA GLU A 99 -32.60 -25.92 8.08
C GLU A 99 -33.40 -26.51 6.91
#